data_AF-A0A7S0LSV0-F1
#
_entry.id   AF-A0A7S0LSV0-F1
#
_cell.length_a   1.000
_cell.length_b   1.000
_cell.length_c   1.000
_cell.angle_alpha   90.00
_cell.angle_beta   90.00
_cell.angle_gamma   90.00
#
_symmetry.space_group_name_H-M   'P 1'
#
loop_
_entity.id
_entity.type
_entity.pdbx_description
1 polymer ?
#
loop_
_entity_poly.entity_id
_entity_poly.type
_entity_poly.pdbx_seq_one_letter_code
_entity_poly.pdbx_strand_id
1 'polypeptide(L)'
;EEHKLKIDGLASKLASDDLKTNAKKAEKVQKAKDSMQKKLDEAKAEMEKCLVSMSHMRKLMKPEEEKTIDTELKEARVQRKLTKSKKFLKKAESAHKSAVERLDKANQPPTDDKKKPVSEKKKEKMKAEIARLAGDVETHKAAVATLEGELAALKA
;
A
#
# COMPACT_ATOMS: atom_id res chain seq x y z
N GLU A 1 -5.33 40.41 -46.99
CA GLU A 1 -4.45 40.63 -45.82
C GLU A 1 -5.19 40.77 -44.49
N GLU A 2 -6.34 41.45 -44.44
CA GLU A 2 -7.09 41.71 -43.19
C GLU A 2 -7.50 40.45 -42.40
N HIS A 3 -7.86 39.36 -43.09
CA HIS A 3 -8.21 38.09 -42.44
C HIS A 3 -7.01 37.39 -41.78
N LYS A 4 -5.80 37.57 -42.31
CA LYS A 4 -4.58 36.98 -41.75
C LYS A 4 -4.20 37.65 -40.43
N LEU A 5 -4.27 38.98 -40.38
CA LEU A 5 -4.05 39.77 -39.17
C LEU A 5 -5.05 39.44 -38.05
N LYS A 6 -6.31 39.15 -38.39
CA LYS A 6 -7.33 38.72 -37.41
C LYS A 6 -7.03 37.33 -36.83
N ILE A 7 -6.55 36.38 -37.64
CA ILE A 7 -6.18 35.03 -37.19
C ILE A 7 -4.95 35.10 -36.27
N ASP A 8 -3.91 35.85 -36.66
CA ASP A 8 -2.68 36.00 -35.88
C ASP A 8 -2.93 36.70 -34.54
N GLY A 9 -3.85 37.68 -34.50
CA GLY A 9 -4.28 38.35 -33.28
C GLY A 9 -5.08 37.45 -32.32
N LEU A 10 -5.89 36.53 -32.84
CA LEU A 10 -6.62 35.54 -32.01
C LEU A 10 -5.69 34.47 -31.45
N ALA A 11 -4.73 33.97 -32.24
CA ALA A 11 -3.71 33.03 -31.78
C ALA A 11 -2.85 33.62 -30.65
N SER A 12 -2.47 34.91 -30.77
CA SER A 12 -1.69 35.62 -29.75
C SER A 12 -2.45 35.83 -28.44
N LYS A 13 -3.78 36.07 -28.51
CA LYS A 13 -4.64 36.16 -27.32
C LYS A 13 -4.80 34.80 -26.64
N LEU A 14 -5.04 33.74 -27.41
CA LEU A 14 -5.15 32.38 -26.88
C LEU A 14 -3.87 31.96 -26.13
N ALA A 15 -2.70 32.19 -26.73
CA ALA A 15 -1.41 31.90 -26.11
C ALA A 15 -1.17 32.69 -24.81
N SER A 16 -1.60 33.96 -24.76
CA SER A 16 -1.49 34.79 -23.56
C SER A 16 -2.39 34.32 -22.43
N ASP A 17 -3.60 33.85 -22.74
CA ASP A 17 -4.55 33.36 -21.74
C ASP A 17 -4.14 31.98 -21.20
N ASP A 18 -3.59 31.10 -22.03
CA ASP A 18 -3.00 29.82 -21.61
C ASP A 18 -1.78 30.02 -20.69
N LEU A 19 -0.91 30.99 -20.99
CA LEU A 19 0.23 31.32 -20.13
C LEU A 19 -0.22 31.89 -18.79
N LYS A 20 -1.23 32.78 -18.76
CA LYS A 20 -1.78 33.34 -17.51
C LYS A 20 -2.47 32.29 -16.65
N THR A 21 -3.21 31.36 -17.25
CA THR A 21 -3.89 30.28 -16.51
C THR A 21 -2.87 29.28 -15.96
N ASN A 22 -1.82 28.96 -16.71
CA ASN A 22 -0.73 28.09 -16.23
C ASN A 22 0.10 28.76 -15.13
N ALA A 23 0.39 30.06 -15.22
CA ALA A 23 1.07 30.81 -14.15
C ALA A 23 0.28 30.79 -12.84
N LYS A 24 -1.04 31.01 -12.88
CA LYS A 24 -1.91 30.91 -11.70
C LYS A 24 -1.97 29.51 -11.10
N LYS A 25 -1.94 28.46 -11.94
CA LYS A 25 -1.86 27.07 -11.47
C LYS A 25 -0.52 26.79 -10.79
N ALA A 26 0.59 27.23 -11.37
CA ALA A 26 1.92 27.08 -10.79
C ALA A 26 2.04 27.79 -9.43
N GLU A 27 1.51 29.01 -9.30
CA GLU A 27 1.49 29.76 -8.03
C GLU A 27 0.68 29.03 -6.95
N LYS A 28 -0.49 28.47 -7.30
CA LYS A 28 -1.30 27.67 -6.35
C LYS A 28 -0.57 26.41 -5.91
N VAL A 29 0.09 25.70 -6.81
CA VAL A 29 0.88 24.51 -6.49
C VAL A 29 2.05 24.87 -5.59
N GLN A 30 2.75 25.98 -5.85
CA GLN A 30 3.86 26.45 -5.02
C GLN A 30 3.39 26.81 -3.61
N LYS A 31 2.29 27.56 -3.46
CA LYS A 31 1.69 27.86 -2.15
C LYS A 31 1.28 26.60 -1.39
N ALA A 32 0.73 25.60 -2.08
CA ALA A 32 0.38 24.32 -1.46
C ALA A 32 1.64 23.56 -0.98
N LYS A 33 2.71 23.57 -1.79
CA LYS A 33 4.00 22.97 -1.42
C LYS A 33 4.60 23.64 -0.19
N ASP A 34 4.63 24.97 -0.15
CA ASP A 34 5.17 25.74 0.98
C ASP A 34 4.35 25.50 2.26
N SER A 35 3.02 25.41 2.15
CA SER A 35 2.16 25.06 3.28
C SER A 35 2.40 23.64 3.80
N MET A 36 2.56 22.66 2.91
CA MET A 36 2.90 21.28 3.31
C MET A 36 4.30 21.21 3.93
N GLN A 37 5.27 21.94 3.39
CA GLN A 37 6.62 22.00 3.94
C GLN A 37 6.61 22.59 5.34
N LYS A 38 5.91 23.70 5.56
CA LYS A 38 5.74 24.31 6.89
C LYS A 38 5.13 23.32 7.89
N LYS A 39 4.06 22.61 7.51
CA LYS A 39 3.45 21.57 8.37
C LYS A 39 4.40 20.43 8.67
N LEU A 40 5.22 20.03 7.70
CA LEU A 40 6.23 18.99 7.89
C LEU A 40 7.30 19.44 8.90
N ASP A 41 7.76 20.69 8.81
CA ASP A 41 8.77 21.23 9.70
C ASP A 41 8.22 21.45 11.12
N GLU A 42 6.97 21.89 11.26
CA GLU A 42 6.25 21.94 12.54
C GLU A 42 6.13 20.55 13.18
N ALA A 43 5.70 19.54 12.41
CA ALA A 43 5.59 18.17 12.89
C ALA A 43 6.96 17.59 13.32
N LYS A 44 8.04 17.92 12.60
CA LYS A 44 9.41 17.52 12.99
C LYS A 44 9.82 18.17 14.31
N ALA A 45 9.58 19.47 14.48
CA ALA A 45 9.92 20.19 15.70
C ALA A 45 9.14 19.65 16.91
N GLU A 46 7.85 19.33 16.74
CA GLU A 46 7.05 18.68 17.79
C GLU A 46 7.56 17.28 18.11
N MET A 47 7.93 16.49 17.09
CA MET A 47 8.52 15.18 17.30
C MET A 47 9.84 15.26 18.07
N GLU A 48 10.69 16.24 17.77
CA GLU A 48 11.96 16.46 18.48
C GLU A 48 11.73 16.82 19.96
N LYS A 49 10.78 17.73 20.26
CA LYS A 49 10.36 18.03 21.64
C LYS A 49 9.87 16.78 22.38
N CYS A 50 9.08 15.94 21.71
CA CYS A 50 8.59 14.68 22.26
C CYS A 50 9.74 13.72 22.57
N LEU A 51 10.72 13.58 21.66
CA LEU A 51 11.89 12.73 21.85
C LEU A 51 12.75 13.19 23.04
N VAL A 52 12.96 14.50 23.19
CA VAL A 52 13.69 15.06 24.33
C VAL A 52 12.95 14.77 25.64
N SER A 53 11.63 14.97 25.68
CA SER A 53 10.80 14.67 26.85
C SER A 53 10.86 13.17 27.21
N MET A 54 10.72 12.28 26.22
CA MET A 54 10.84 10.84 26.44
C MET A 54 12.22 10.42 26.95
N SER A 55 13.30 11.04 26.44
CA SER A 55 14.66 10.80 26.93
C SER A 55 14.81 11.20 28.39
N HIS A 56 14.22 12.33 28.80
CA HIS A 56 14.22 12.76 30.19
C HIS A 56 13.42 11.80 31.07
N MET A 57 12.23 11.36 30.64
CA MET A 57 11.43 10.39 31.38
C MET A 57 12.15 9.05 31.58
N ARG A 58 12.85 8.54 30.56
CA ARG A 58 13.65 7.31 30.71
C ARG A 58 14.74 7.42 31.75
N LYS A 59 15.42 8.57 31.85
CA LYS A 59 16.44 8.81 32.88
C LYS A 59 15.87 8.79 34.31
N LEU A 60 14.58 9.09 34.44
CA LEU A 60 13.86 9.09 35.73
C LEU A 60 13.18 7.74 36.02
N MET A 61 13.08 6.85 35.04
CA MET A 61 12.50 5.52 35.21
C MET A 61 13.49 4.54 35.84
N LYS A 62 12.96 3.57 36.57
CA LYS A 62 13.78 2.46 37.05
C LYS A 62 14.18 1.58 35.85
N PRO A 63 15.40 1.03 35.80
CA PRO A 63 15.83 0.17 34.70
C PRO A 63 14.91 -1.05 34.44
N GLU A 64 14.19 -1.51 35.46
CA GLU A 64 13.21 -2.60 35.34
C GLU A 64 11.93 -2.16 34.61
N GLU A 65 11.47 -0.94 34.86
CA GLU A 65 10.32 -0.33 34.18
C GLU A 65 10.65 -0.07 32.70
N GLU A 66 11.86 0.42 32.41
CA GLU A 66 12.33 0.66 31.03
C GLU A 66 12.38 -0.65 30.21
N LYS A 67 12.92 -1.73 30.78
CA LYS A 67 12.95 -3.06 30.13
C LYS A 67 11.56 -3.61 29.85
N THR A 68 10.62 -3.37 30.76
CA THR A 68 9.23 -3.81 30.61
C THR A 68 8.57 -3.08 29.43
N ILE A 69 8.68 -1.76 29.38
CA ILE A 69 8.13 -0.93 28.29
C ILE A 69 8.73 -1.31 26.93
N ASP A 70 10.05 -1.54 26.86
CA ASP A 70 10.70 -1.96 25.62
C ASP A 70 10.22 -3.33 25.14
N THR A 71 9.94 -4.25 26.06
CA THR A 71 9.42 -5.58 25.75
C THR A 71 7.98 -5.51 25.27
N GLU A 72 7.12 -4.75 25.96
CA GLU A 72 5.74 -4.49 25.55
C GLU A 72 5.67 -3.81 24.17
N LEU A 73 6.56 -2.85 23.90
CA LEU A 73 6.62 -2.16 22.61
C LEU A 73 7.04 -3.12 21.48
N LYS A 74 8.02 -4.00 21.74
CA LYS A 74 8.42 -5.06 20.81
C LYS A 74 7.27 -6.04 20.58
N GLU A 75 6.59 -6.47 21.64
CA GLU A 75 5.44 -7.35 21.56
C GLU A 75 4.33 -6.75 20.69
N ALA A 76 3.94 -5.50 20.97
CA ALA A 76 2.93 -4.78 20.21
C ALA A 76 3.32 -4.65 18.71
N ARG A 77 4.60 -4.42 18.42
CA ARG A 77 5.11 -4.37 17.04
C ARG A 77 4.97 -5.71 16.34
N VAL A 78 5.36 -6.80 16.99
CA VAL A 78 5.22 -8.17 16.45
C VAL A 78 3.74 -8.53 16.27
N GLN A 79 2.88 -8.24 17.25
CA GLN A 79 1.43 -8.47 17.15
C GLN A 79 0.79 -7.73 15.97
N ARG A 80 1.18 -6.45 15.73
CA ARG A 80 0.69 -5.68 14.57
C ARG A 80 1.12 -6.32 13.25
N LYS A 81 2.38 -6.75 13.14
CA LYS A 81 2.87 -7.48 11.96
C LYS A 81 2.11 -8.79 11.78
N LEU A 82 1.93 -9.57 12.84
CA LEU A 82 1.23 -10.84 12.83
C LEU A 82 -0.21 -10.68 12.35
N THR A 83 -0.91 -9.66 12.86
CA THR A 83 -2.29 -9.35 12.45
C THR A 83 -2.35 -9.02 10.96
N LYS A 84 -1.40 -8.23 10.46
CA LYS A 84 -1.31 -7.88 9.04
C LYS A 84 -1.00 -9.12 8.18
N SER A 85 -0.03 -9.94 8.57
CA SER A 85 0.32 -11.18 7.87
C SER A 85 -0.84 -12.17 7.83
N LYS A 86 -1.58 -12.34 8.94
CA LYS A 86 -2.78 -13.19 8.98
C LYS A 86 -3.87 -12.70 8.02
N LYS A 87 -4.07 -11.38 7.88
CA LYS A 87 -5.00 -10.83 6.88
C LYS A 87 -4.58 -11.15 5.45
N PHE A 88 -3.28 -11.05 5.15
CA PHE A 88 -2.76 -11.41 3.83
C PHE A 88 -2.88 -12.91 3.54
N LEU A 89 -2.56 -13.76 4.53
CA LEU A 89 -2.72 -15.20 4.40
C LEU A 89 -4.17 -15.57 4.05
N LYS A 90 -5.15 -15.07 4.81
CA LYS A 90 -6.58 -15.32 4.52
C LYS A 90 -6.97 -14.87 3.11
N LYS A 91 -6.46 -13.71 2.66
CA LYS A 91 -6.73 -13.19 1.32
C LYS A 91 -6.11 -14.09 0.24
N ALA A 92 -4.87 -14.55 0.43
CA ALA A 92 -4.18 -15.45 -0.48
C ALA A 92 -4.89 -16.82 -0.54
N GLU A 93 -5.30 -17.38 0.59
CA GLU A 93 -6.06 -18.63 0.66
C GLU A 93 -7.40 -18.53 -0.07
N SER A 94 -8.14 -17.43 0.15
CA SER A 94 -9.40 -17.18 -0.56
C SER A 94 -9.19 -17.04 -2.07
N ALA A 95 -8.12 -16.35 -2.51
CA ALA A 95 -7.81 -16.20 -3.93
C ALA A 95 -7.41 -17.53 -4.57
N HIS A 96 -6.55 -18.31 -3.90
CA HIS A 96 -6.16 -19.64 -4.32
C HIS A 96 -7.38 -20.56 -4.46
N LYS A 97 -8.24 -20.62 -3.42
CA LYS A 97 -9.48 -21.41 -3.44
C LYS A 97 -10.39 -21.01 -4.61
N SER A 98 -10.62 -19.71 -4.80
CA SER A 98 -11.42 -19.22 -5.91
C SER A 98 -10.80 -19.52 -7.29
N ALA A 99 -9.47 -19.51 -7.41
CA ALA A 99 -8.80 -19.88 -8.65
C ALA A 99 -8.95 -21.37 -8.96
N VAL A 100 -8.82 -22.23 -7.95
CA VAL A 100 -9.05 -23.68 -8.07
C VAL A 100 -10.49 -23.95 -8.52
N GLU A 101 -11.49 -23.35 -7.85
CA GLU A 101 -12.91 -23.51 -8.24
C GLU A 101 -13.18 -23.03 -9.68
N ARG A 102 -12.50 -21.97 -10.13
CA ARG A 102 -12.60 -21.48 -11.52
C ARG A 102 -12.02 -22.48 -12.52
N LEU A 103 -10.90 -23.12 -12.20
CA LEU A 103 -10.30 -24.16 -13.02
C LEU A 103 -11.18 -25.42 -13.06
N ASP A 104 -11.72 -25.84 -11.92
CA ASP A 104 -12.62 -27.00 -11.85
C ASP A 104 -13.86 -26.80 -12.71
N LYS A 105 -14.48 -25.61 -12.64
CA LYS A 105 -15.60 -25.25 -13.53
C LYS A 105 -15.19 -25.21 -15.00
N ALA A 106 -13.97 -24.77 -15.31
CA ALA A 106 -13.45 -24.76 -16.68
C ALA A 106 -13.13 -26.16 -17.23
N ASN A 107 -12.96 -27.15 -16.35
CA ASN A 107 -12.75 -28.56 -16.73
C ASN A 107 -14.06 -29.32 -16.93
N GLN A 108 -15.19 -28.79 -16.46
CA GLN A 108 -16.50 -29.37 -16.71
C GLN A 108 -16.96 -29.11 -18.16
N PRO A 109 -17.68 -30.05 -18.79
CA PRO A 109 -18.31 -29.80 -20.07
C PRO A 109 -19.32 -28.65 -19.95
N PRO A 110 -19.49 -27.82 -20.99
CA PRO A 110 -20.46 -26.73 -20.95
C PRO A 110 -21.87 -27.29 -20.72
N THR A 111 -22.58 -26.75 -19.74
CA THR A 111 -23.95 -27.16 -19.39
C THR A 111 -25.01 -26.53 -20.32
N ASP A 112 -24.58 -25.79 -21.34
CA ASP A 112 -25.42 -25.05 -22.28
C ASP A 112 -24.87 -25.31 -23.68
N ASP A 113 -25.70 -25.87 -24.56
CA ASP A 113 -25.33 -26.28 -25.92
C ASP A 113 -24.75 -25.13 -26.77
N LYS A 114 -24.96 -23.87 -26.34
CA LYS A 114 -24.39 -22.68 -27.02
C LYS A 114 -23.04 -22.22 -26.48
N LYS A 115 -22.56 -22.76 -25.34
CA LYS A 115 -21.28 -22.36 -24.74
C LYS A 115 -20.13 -23.21 -25.27
N LYS A 116 -19.13 -22.54 -25.86
CA LYS A 116 -17.88 -23.20 -26.25
C LYS A 116 -17.08 -23.62 -25.01
N PRO A 117 -16.40 -24.78 -25.04
CA PRO A 117 -15.51 -25.20 -23.97
C PRO A 117 -14.36 -24.19 -23.79
N VAL A 118 -13.84 -24.11 -22.56
CA VAL A 118 -12.68 -23.26 -22.25
C VAL A 118 -11.46 -23.81 -22.98
N SER A 119 -10.74 -22.95 -23.70
CA SER A 119 -9.54 -23.36 -24.44
C SER A 119 -8.42 -23.83 -23.51
N GLU A 120 -7.63 -24.80 -23.97
CA GLU A 120 -6.49 -25.33 -23.21
C GLU A 120 -5.49 -24.24 -22.79
N LYS A 121 -5.20 -23.28 -23.69
CA LYS A 121 -4.37 -22.11 -23.37
C LYS A 121 -4.90 -21.29 -22.19
N LYS A 122 -6.22 -21.20 -22.03
CA LYS A 122 -6.84 -20.48 -20.90
C LYS A 122 -6.76 -21.31 -19.62
N LYS A 123 -6.94 -22.64 -19.70
CA LYS A 123 -6.74 -23.56 -18.56
C LYS A 123 -5.30 -23.54 -18.07
N GLU A 124 -4.32 -23.52 -18.98
CA GLU A 124 -2.90 -23.45 -18.64
C GLU A 124 -2.58 -22.17 -17.86
N LYS A 125 -3.10 -21.02 -18.31
CA LYS A 125 -2.98 -19.75 -17.57
C LYS A 125 -3.59 -19.84 -16.16
N MET A 126 -4.74 -20.48 -16.02
CA MET A 126 -5.38 -20.69 -14.71
C MET A 126 -4.51 -21.59 -13.80
N LYS A 127 -3.92 -22.67 -14.34
CA LYS A 127 -2.99 -23.53 -13.59
C LYS A 127 -1.76 -22.76 -13.11
N ALA A 128 -1.18 -21.92 -13.97
CA ALA A 128 -0.05 -21.06 -13.60
C ALA A 128 -0.43 -20.03 -12.52
N GLU A 129 -1.63 -19.43 -12.60
CA GLU A 129 -2.17 -18.54 -11.57
C GLU A 129 -2.32 -19.28 -10.22
N ILE A 130 -2.89 -20.48 -10.22
CA ILE A 130 -3.04 -21.33 -9.02
C ILE A 130 -1.68 -21.64 -8.41
N ALA A 131 -0.71 -22.08 -9.21
CA ALA A 131 0.64 -22.39 -8.72
C ALA A 131 1.32 -21.17 -8.07
N ARG A 132 1.19 -19.99 -8.68
CA ARG A 132 1.69 -18.74 -8.10
C ARG A 132 1.00 -18.41 -6.78
N LEU A 133 -0.34 -18.51 -6.73
CA LEU A 133 -1.12 -18.24 -5.51
C LEU A 133 -0.81 -19.26 -4.40
N ALA A 134 -0.54 -20.52 -4.73
CA ALA A 134 -0.08 -21.51 -3.76
C ALA A 134 1.26 -21.11 -3.14
N GLY A 135 2.21 -20.62 -3.95
CA GLY A 135 3.48 -20.07 -3.47
C GLY A 135 3.29 -18.86 -2.54
N ASP A 136 2.36 -17.96 -2.88
CA ASP A 136 2.01 -16.81 -2.03
C ASP A 136 1.45 -17.26 -0.67
N VAL A 137 0.58 -18.28 -0.67
CA VAL A 137 0.01 -18.87 0.56
C VAL A 137 1.12 -19.42 1.45
N GLU A 138 2.03 -20.23 0.92
CA GLU A 138 3.13 -20.82 1.70
C GLU A 138 4.08 -19.75 2.25
N THR A 139 4.39 -18.73 1.46
CA THR A 139 5.18 -17.58 1.92
C THR A 139 4.51 -16.88 3.10
N HIS A 140 3.20 -16.65 3.03
CA HIS A 140 2.47 -16.01 4.12
C HIS A 140 2.32 -16.91 5.35
N LYS A 141 2.17 -18.24 5.19
CA LYS A 141 2.19 -19.19 6.32
C LYS A 141 3.53 -19.15 7.06
N ALA A 142 4.63 -19.23 6.32
CA ALA A 142 5.97 -19.15 6.90
C ALA A 142 6.16 -17.84 7.68
N ALA A 143 5.75 -16.71 7.10
CA ALA A 143 5.82 -15.42 7.79
C ALA A 143 4.96 -15.35 9.06
N VAL A 144 3.77 -15.95 9.07
CA VAL A 144 2.93 -16.06 10.27
C VAL A 144 3.62 -16.92 11.33
N ALA A 145 4.14 -18.08 10.97
CA ALA A 145 4.81 -18.98 11.90
C ALA A 145 6.04 -18.33 12.55
N THR A 146 6.87 -17.63 11.78
CA THR A 146 8.02 -16.88 12.31
C THR A 146 7.57 -15.82 13.32
N LEU A 147 6.53 -15.05 13.00
CA LEU A 147 6.02 -14.01 13.91
C LEU A 147 5.36 -14.59 15.17
N GLU A 148 4.75 -15.77 15.08
CA GLU A 148 4.23 -16.49 16.25
C GLU A 148 5.37 -17.00 17.15
N GLY A 149 6.47 -17.49 16.56
CA GLY A 149 7.68 -17.86 17.29
C GLY A 149 8.34 -16.64 17.97
N GLU A 150 8.49 -15.53 17.25
CA GLU A 150 9.00 -14.27 17.83
C GLU A 150 8.12 -13.78 18.99
N LEU A 151 6.79 -13.86 18.84
CA LEU A 151 5.86 -13.43 19.88
C LEU A 151 5.93 -14.33 21.12
N ALA A 152 6.09 -15.65 20.93
CA ALA A 152 6.25 -16.58 22.03
C ALA A 152 7.57 -16.34 22.78
N ALA A 153 8.66 -16.09 22.06
CA ALA A 153 9.96 -15.79 22.66
C ALA A 153 9.97 -14.48 23.47
N LEU A 154 9.14 -13.49 23.10
CA LEU A 154 9.00 -12.24 23.87
C LEU A 154 8.15 -12.41 25.15
N LYS A 155 7.38 -13.50 25.26
CA LYS A 155 6.49 -13.78 26.40
C LYS A 155 7.06 -14.80 27.40
N ALA A 156 8.11 -15.52 27.00
CA ALA A 156 8.81 -16.49 27.83
C ALA A 156 9.84 -15.80 28.72
#